data_AF-A0A9W9B682-F1
#
_entry.id   AF-A0A9W9B682-F1
#
_cell.length_a   1.000
_cell.length_b   1.000
_cell.length_c   1.000
_cell.angle_alpha   90.00
_cell.angle_beta   90.00
_cell.angle_gamma   90.00
#
_symmetry.space_group_name_H-M   'P 1'
#
loop_
_entity.id
_entity.type
_entity.pdbx_description
1 polymer ?
#
loop_
_entity_poly.entity_id
_entity_poly.type
_entity_poly.pdbx_seq_one_letter_code
_entity_poly.pdbx_strand_id
1 'polypeptide(L)'
;MSCAGSTLTQGITTQYPQDFDAVVLSGTSASAASVALTVAAFNFIEANTDPAPQFKNLPAGFLTQQSATGIQFAFYRYPNYEEDVFRKQVANKQTNTLGVLLTLGGIVAPSTEFTGPVQIVNGQHDLVFCGGNCLYPTDQNVVTMSTFYPAASKGSQTYIAAGAGHAIAAHKSGPDSFQKMIQFLKTNNL
;
A
#
# COMPACT_ATOMS: atom_id res chain seq x y z
N MET A 1 0.63 -7.83 -0.50
CA MET A 1 1.11 -6.61 0.19
C MET A 1 1.30 -5.54 -0.86
N SER A 2 0.56 -4.42 -0.79
CA SER A 2 0.58 -3.38 -1.83
C SER A 2 1.50 -2.20 -1.52
N CYS A 3 1.75 -1.88 -0.24
CA CYS A 3 2.47 -0.65 0.11
C CYS A 3 3.94 -0.64 -0.28
N ALA A 4 4.69 -1.72 -0.03
CA ALA A 4 6.10 -1.78 -0.39
C ALA A 4 6.32 -1.66 -1.90
N GLY A 5 5.39 -2.18 -2.70
CA GLY A 5 5.38 -1.98 -4.15
C GLY A 5 5.20 -0.50 -4.51
N SER A 6 4.18 0.16 -3.96
CA SER A 6 3.96 1.60 -4.19
C SER A 6 5.14 2.46 -3.74
N THR A 7 5.73 2.18 -2.58
CA THR A 7 6.91 2.90 -2.08
C THR A 7 8.12 2.70 -2.99
N LEU A 8 8.34 1.48 -3.47
CA LEU A 8 9.43 1.20 -4.42
C LEU A 8 9.19 1.92 -5.76
N THR A 9 8.00 1.82 -6.33
CA THR A 9 7.64 2.54 -7.55
C THR A 9 7.82 4.04 -7.39
N GLN A 10 7.44 4.60 -6.24
CA GLN A 10 7.65 6.01 -5.92
C GLN A 10 9.14 6.37 -5.88
N GLY A 11 9.97 5.57 -5.20
CA GLY A 11 11.42 5.76 -5.20
C GLY A 11 12.06 5.67 -6.58
N ILE A 12 11.55 4.78 -7.45
CA ILE A 12 12.00 4.69 -8.85
C ILE A 12 11.61 5.97 -9.60
N THR A 13 10.38 6.46 -9.48
CA THR A 13 10.00 7.73 -10.14
C THR A 13 10.83 8.92 -9.71
N THR A 14 11.41 8.91 -8.51
CA THR A 14 12.30 9.98 -8.04
C THR A 14 13.66 9.94 -8.70
N GLN A 15 14.21 8.74 -8.97
CA GLN A 15 15.54 8.57 -9.56
C GLN A 15 15.50 8.46 -11.09
N TYR A 16 14.45 7.86 -11.63
CA TYR A 16 14.27 7.53 -13.03
C TYR A 16 12.85 7.92 -13.48
N PRO A 17 12.52 9.23 -13.49
CA PRO A 17 11.17 9.72 -13.79
C PRO A 17 10.70 9.40 -15.22
N GLN A 18 11.60 8.99 -16.12
CA GLN A 18 11.28 8.68 -17.52
C GLN A 18 10.99 7.19 -17.76
N ASP A 19 11.19 6.32 -16.77
CA ASP A 19 11.03 4.88 -16.92
C ASP A 19 9.56 4.42 -16.92
N PHE A 20 8.63 5.32 -16.58
CA PHE A 20 7.20 5.03 -16.54
C PHE A 20 6.39 6.02 -17.37
N ASP A 21 5.47 5.51 -18.19
CA ASP A 21 4.47 6.33 -18.88
C ASP A 21 3.39 6.87 -17.92
N ALA A 22 3.06 6.10 -16.87
CA ALA A 22 2.13 6.45 -15.81
C ALA A 22 2.40 5.63 -14.55
N VAL A 23 1.90 6.12 -13.42
CA VAL A 23 2.04 5.43 -12.13
C VAL A 23 0.72 5.35 -11.37
N VAL A 24 0.38 4.15 -10.90
CA VAL A 24 -0.73 3.93 -9.97
C VAL A 24 -0.15 3.48 -8.63
N LEU A 25 -0.36 4.27 -7.58
CA LEU A 25 0.07 3.95 -6.23
C LEU A 25 -1.14 3.67 -5.36
N SER A 26 -1.09 2.56 -4.62
CA SER A 26 -2.09 2.24 -3.61
C SER A 26 -1.51 1.92 -2.25
N GLY A 27 -2.24 2.31 -1.20
CA GLY A 27 -1.78 2.18 0.18
C GLY A 27 -0.52 3.02 0.40
N THR A 28 -0.59 4.32 0.14
CA THR A 28 0.52 5.27 0.29
C THR A 28 0.03 6.61 0.82
N SER A 29 0.85 7.33 1.57
CA SER A 29 0.59 8.74 1.84
C SER A 29 1.86 9.55 2.07
N ALA A 30 1.73 10.88 2.11
CA ALA A 30 2.77 11.79 2.55
C ALA A 30 3.16 11.66 4.04
N SER A 31 2.47 10.81 4.82
CA SER A 31 2.69 10.64 6.26
C SER A 31 3.12 9.22 6.61
N ALA A 32 4.16 9.11 7.44
CA ALA A 32 4.62 7.84 8.01
C ALA A 32 4.18 7.63 9.47
N ALA A 33 3.29 8.49 9.99
CA ALA A 33 3.00 8.55 11.43
C ALA A 33 2.43 7.23 12.02
N SER A 34 1.69 6.46 11.22
CA SER A 34 1.06 5.20 11.64
C SER A 34 1.83 3.95 11.23
N VAL A 35 2.99 4.10 10.56
CA VAL A 35 3.83 2.98 10.12
C VAL A 35 4.38 2.22 11.32
N ALA A 36 4.87 2.91 12.35
CA ALA A 36 5.39 2.26 13.56
C ALA A 36 4.31 1.44 14.29
N LEU A 37 3.08 1.97 14.38
CA LEU A 37 1.94 1.25 14.94
C LEU A 37 1.61 0.00 14.12
N THR A 38 1.69 0.09 12.78
CA THR A 38 1.47 -1.03 11.87
C THR A 38 2.52 -2.13 12.07
N VAL A 39 3.80 -1.76 12.17
CA VAL A 39 4.90 -2.71 12.43
C VAL A 39 4.72 -3.39 13.79
N ALA A 40 4.32 -2.64 14.82
CA ALA A 40 4.01 -3.19 16.14
C ALA A 40 2.84 -4.18 16.07
N ALA A 41 1.77 -3.86 15.33
CA ALA A 41 0.62 -4.74 15.16
C ALA A 41 0.96 -6.05 14.44
N PHE A 42 1.86 -6.02 13.46
CA PHE A 42 2.30 -7.25 12.78
C PHE A 42 3.03 -8.21 13.68
N ASN A 43 3.67 -7.70 14.74
CA ASN A 43 4.47 -8.46 15.68
C ASN A 43 5.35 -9.49 14.96
N PHE A 44 6.22 -9.02 14.07
CA PHE A 44 6.96 -9.88 13.15
C PHE A 44 7.75 -10.99 13.87
N ILE A 45 7.74 -12.17 13.29
CA ILE A 45 8.57 -13.32 13.69
C ILE A 45 9.45 -13.75 12.51
N GLU A 46 10.54 -14.46 12.81
CA GLU A 46 11.32 -15.16 11.77
C GLU A 46 10.42 -16.17 11.04
N ALA A 47 10.36 -16.07 9.72
CA ALA A 47 9.42 -16.84 8.90
C ALA A 47 9.63 -18.35 9.06
N ASN A 48 10.87 -18.81 9.26
CA ASN A 48 11.19 -20.22 9.48
C ASN A 48 10.72 -20.78 10.83
N THR A 49 10.25 -19.92 11.75
CA THR A 49 9.60 -20.33 13.01
C THR A 49 8.09 -20.44 12.90
N ASP A 50 7.51 -19.94 11.79
CA ASP A 50 6.09 -20.05 11.50
C ASP A 50 5.74 -21.50 11.08
N PRO A 51 4.61 -22.07 11.54
CA PRO A 51 4.23 -23.45 11.20
C PRO A 51 3.86 -23.64 9.73
N ALA A 52 3.68 -22.57 8.95
CA ALA A 52 3.27 -22.67 7.56
C ALA A 52 4.36 -23.33 6.68
N PRO A 53 4.04 -24.41 5.94
CA PRO A 53 5.04 -25.21 5.21
C PRO A 53 5.88 -24.41 4.20
N GLN A 54 5.31 -23.35 3.60
CA GLN A 54 5.99 -22.51 2.62
C GLN A 54 7.21 -21.76 3.18
N PHE A 55 7.34 -21.63 4.51
CA PHE A 55 8.42 -20.87 5.13
C PHE A 55 9.54 -21.72 5.73
N LYS A 56 9.35 -23.05 5.80
CA LYS A 56 10.25 -23.97 6.54
C LYS A 56 11.72 -23.90 6.10
N ASN A 57 11.98 -23.63 4.82
CA ASN A 57 13.32 -23.61 4.25
C ASN A 57 13.87 -22.20 4.01
N LEU A 58 13.20 -21.16 4.53
CA LEU A 58 13.69 -19.79 4.40
C LEU A 58 14.85 -19.53 5.38
N PRO A 59 15.90 -18.81 4.96
CA PRO A 59 16.97 -18.41 5.86
C PRO A 59 16.47 -17.36 6.86
N ALA A 60 17.23 -17.16 7.94
CA ALA A 60 16.99 -16.08 8.88
C ALA A 60 17.01 -14.71 8.20
N GLY A 61 16.24 -13.76 8.72
CA GLY A 61 16.08 -12.41 8.16
C GLY A 61 14.89 -12.26 7.20
N PHE A 62 14.18 -13.34 6.91
CA PHE A 62 12.82 -13.28 6.36
C PHE A 62 11.82 -13.25 7.51
N LEU A 63 10.98 -12.23 7.54
CA LEU A 63 9.99 -12.02 8.59
C LEU A 63 8.57 -12.19 8.05
N THR A 64 7.68 -12.76 8.86
CA THR A 64 6.25 -12.84 8.58
C THR A 64 5.42 -12.35 9.77
N GLN A 65 4.17 -11.96 9.52
CA GLN A 65 3.26 -11.49 10.58
C GLN A 65 2.90 -12.66 11.49
N GLN A 66 2.98 -12.49 12.82
CA GLN A 66 2.76 -13.60 13.75
C GLN A 66 1.30 -14.08 13.77
N SER A 67 0.33 -13.16 13.68
CA SER A 67 -1.08 -13.49 13.92
C SER A 67 -2.03 -12.91 12.88
N ALA A 68 -3.18 -13.57 12.74
CA ALA A 68 -4.29 -13.06 11.94
C ALA A 68 -4.76 -11.69 12.46
N THR A 69 -4.87 -11.51 13.78
CA THR A 69 -5.29 -10.25 14.40
C THR A 69 -4.36 -9.09 14.01
N GLY A 70 -3.05 -9.31 13.98
CA GLY A 70 -2.09 -8.29 13.54
C GLY A 70 -2.29 -7.88 12.09
N ILE A 71 -2.52 -8.86 11.19
CA ILE A 71 -2.84 -8.61 9.78
C ILE A 71 -4.16 -7.84 9.66
N GLN A 72 -5.19 -8.26 10.41
CA GLN A 72 -6.51 -7.64 10.37
C GLN A 72 -6.46 -6.19 10.84
N PHE A 73 -5.83 -5.93 11.98
CA PHE A 73 -5.67 -4.60 12.56
C PHE A 73 -4.96 -3.65 11.59
N ALA A 74 -3.86 -4.09 10.98
CA ALA A 74 -3.08 -3.28 10.06
C ALA A 74 -3.79 -3.03 8.73
N PHE A 75 -4.43 -4.06 8.16
CA PHE A 75 -4.81 -4.05 6.75
C PHE A 75 -6.30 -4.06 6.45
N TYR A 76 -7.15 -4.48 7.38
CA TYR A 76 -8.56 -4.77 7.11
C TYR A 76 -9.52 -3.92 7.94
N ARG A 77 -10.71 -3.68 7.39
CA ARG A 77 -11.78 -2.92 8.04
C ARG A 77 -13.11 -3.69 8.00
N TYR A 78 -13.56 -4.17 9.15
CA TYR A 78 -14.87 -4.81 9.27
C TYR A 78 -16.00 -3.76 9.16
N PRO A 79 -17.18 -4.08 8.58
CA PRO A 79 -17.60 -5.34 7.93
C PRO A 79 -17.34 -5.38 6.40
N ASN A 80 -16.35 -4.61 5.93
CA ASN A 80 -16.17 -4.34 4.50
C ASN A 80 -15.29 -5.36 3.77
N TYR A 81 -15.08 -6.54 4.36
CA TYR A 81 -14.44 -7.69 3.74
C TYR A 81 -15.18 -8.97 4.12
N GLU A 82 -15.06 -10.00 3.29
CA GLU A 82 -15.59 -11.33 3.59
C GLU A 82 -14.57 -12.12 4.41
N GLU A 83 -15.00 -12.75 5.50
CA GLU A 83 -14.08 -13.46 6.40
C GLU A 83 -13.34 -14.60 5.70
N ASP A 84 -13.97 -15.28 4.74
CA ASP A 84 -13.32 -16.34 3.97
C ASP A 84 -12.16 -15.82 3.12
N VAL A 85 -12.30 -14.61 2.56
CA VAL A 85 -11.22 -13.95 1.81
C VAL A 85 -10.08 -13.60 2.77
N PHE A 86 -10.41 -13.07 3.94
CA PHE A 86 -9.41 -12.77 4.97
C PHE A 86 -8.66 -14.03 5.45
N ARG A 87 -9.38 -15.13 5.76
CA ARG A 87 -8.77 -16.42 6.14
C ARG A 87 -7.82 -16.93 5.07
N LYS A 88 -8.21 -16.85 3.79
CA LYS A 88 -7.35 -17.21 2.65
C LYS A 88 -6.11 -16.32 2.59
N GLN A 89 -6.23 -15.01 2.82
CA GLN A 89 -5.08 -14.11 2.84
C GLN A 89 -4.11 -14.46 3.98
N VAL A 90 -4.61 -14.76 5.18
CA VAL A 90 -3.77 -15.15 6.32
C VAL A 90 -3.03 -16.47 6.02
N ALA A 91 -3.72 -17.46 5.46
CA ALA A 91 -3.13 -18.74 5.08
C ALA A 91 -2.05 -18.60 3.98
N ASN A 92 -2.19 -17.61 3.11
CA ASN A 92 -1.28 -17.31 2.01
C ASN A 92 -0.41 -16.08 2.27
N LYS A 93 -0.25 -15.67 3.54
CA LYS A 93 0.62 -14.55 3.91
C LYS A 93 2.03 -14.78 3.36
N GLN A 94 2.75 -13.68 3.14
CA GLN A 94 4.09 -13.69 2.56
C GLN A 94 5.08 -13.07 3.53
N THR A 95 6.35 -13.07 3.15
CA THR A 95 7.44 -12.53 3.96
C THR A 95 7.84 -11.13 3.51
N ASN A 96 8.46 -10.38 4.41
CA ASN A 96 9.36 -9.27 4.09
C ASN A 96 10.77 -9.65 4.53
N THR A 97 11.80 -9.04 3.95
CA THR A 97 13.15 -9.14 4.53
C THR A 97 13.35 -8.04 5.56
N LEU A 98 14.17 -8.32 6.57
CA LEU A 98 14.61 -7.32 7.54
C LEU A 98 15.23 -6.10 6.85
N GLY A 99 16.02 -6.34 5.79
CA GLY A 99 16.63 -5.29 4.98
C GLY A 99 15.60 -4.35 4.35
N VAL A 100 14.51 -4.88 3.77
CA VAL A 100 13.43 -4.05 3.23
C VAL A 100 12.79 -3.23 4.34
N LEU A 101 12.44 -3.83 5.47
CA LEU A 101 11.79 -3.11 6.58
C LEU A 101 12.64 -1.95 7.13
N LEU A 102 13.96 -2.10 7.16
CA LEU A 102 14.88 -1.08 7.68
C LEU A 102 15.22 0.02 6.66
N THR A 103 15.10 -0.25 5.36
CA THR A 103 15.58 0.66 4.31
C THR A 103 14.47 1.33 3.50
N LEU A 104 13.27 0.73 3.45
CA LEU A 104 12.18 1.17 2.57
C LEU A 104 11.73 2.62 2.83
N GLY A 105 11.81 3.09 4.08
CA GLY A 105 11.50 4.50 4.39
C GLY A 105 12.51 5.49 3.79
N GLY A 106 13.76 5.08 3.59
CA GLY A 106 14.84 5.94 3.10
C GLY A 106 14.79 6.25 1.60
N ILE A 107 13.98 5.53 0.83
CA ILE A 107 13.82 5.78 -0.62
C ILE A 107 12.66 6.74 -0.95
N VAL A 108 11.85 7.12 0.05
CA VAL A 108 10.72 8.02 -0.14
C VAL A 108 11.23 9.46 -0.22
N ALA A 109 11.01 10.10 -1.37
CA ALA A 109 11.32 11.51 -1.59
C ALA A 109 10.49 12.04 -2.76
N PRO A 110 10.09 13.32 -2.79
CA PRO A 110 9.30 13.87 -3.90
C PRO A 110 9.92 13.61 -5.27
N SER A 111 9.12 13.09 -6.20
CA SER A 111 9.48 12.95 -7.61
C SER A 111 9.12 14.25 -8.35
N THR A 112 10.02 15.22 -8.25
CA THR A 112 9.81 16.58 -8.80
C THR A 112 9.87 16.65 -10.32
N GLU A 113 10.40 15.62 -10.98
CA GLU A 113 10.63 15.57 -12.42
C GLU A 113 9.70 14.58 -13.16
N PHE A 114 8.91 13.78 -12.43
CA PHE A 114 7.92 12.91 -13.06
C PHE A 114 6.74 13.73 -13.57
N THR A 115 6.56 13.74 -14.89
CA THR A 115 5.54 14.54 -15.59
C THR A 115 4.39 13.71 -16.15
N GLY A 116 4.46 12.38 -16.03
CA GLY A 116 3.38 11.48 -16.42
C GLY A 116 2.13 11.64 -15.54
N PRO A 117 0.98 11.07 -15.95
CA PRO A 117 -0.19 10.97 -15.09
C PRO A 117 0.06 10.02 -13.92
N VAL A 118 -0.41 10.42 -12.74
CA VAL A 118 -0.33 9.63 -11.51
C VAL A 118 -1.73 9.35 -10.99
N GLN A 119 -1.96 8.15 -10.46
CA GLN A 119 -3.15 7.84 -9.69
C GLN A 119 -2.80 7.42 -8.27
N ILE A 120 -3.43 8.04 -7.27
CA ILE A 120 -3.33 7.62 -5.86
C ILE A 120 -4.65 6.97 -5.44
N VAL A 121 -4.59 5.72 -4.98
CA VAL A 121 -5.75 4.92 -4.58
C VAL A 121 -5.59 4.36 -3.18
N ASN A 122 -6.39 4.83 -2.22
CA ASN A 122 -6.33 4.36 -0.83
C ASN A 122 -7.69 3.92 -0.32
N GLY A 123 -7.68 3.04 0.68
CA GLY A 123 -8.89 2.73 1.43
C GLY A 123 -9.28 3.88 2.34
N GLN A 124 -10.58 4.16 2.45
CA GLN A 124 -11.10 5.20 3.34
C GLN A 124 -10.59 5.08 4.78
N HIS A 125 -10.36 3.84 5.24
CA HIS A 125 -9.93 3.48 6.58
C HIS A 125 -8.53 2.87 6.62
N ASP A 126 -7.65 3.26 5.70
CA ASP A 126 -6.26 2.82 5.70
C ASP A 126 -5.55 3.24 7.00
N LEU A 127 -5.21 2.26 7.83
CA LEU A 127 -4.48 2.50 9.08
C LEU A 127 -3.03 2.89 8.85
N VAL A 128 -2.37 2.25 7.88
CA VAL A 128 -0.93 2.32 7.70
C VAL A 128 -0.49 3.72 7.31
N PHE A 129 -1.20 4.33 6.37
CA PHE A 129 -0.82 5.62 5.79
C PHE A 129 -1.75 6.78 6.15
N CYS A 130 -2.92 6.52 6.71
CA CYS A 130 -3.86 7.57 7.11
C CYS A 130 -4.37 7.45 8.55
N GLY A 131 -3.78 6.58 9.38
CA GLY A 131 -4.21 6.39 10.76
C GLY A 131 -5.66 5.92 10.92
N GLY A 132 -6.26 5.34 9.86
CA GLY A 132 -7.61 4.79 9.85
C GLY A 132 -8.68 5.74 9.30
N ASN A 133 -8.28 6.92 8.82
CA ASN A 133 -9.18 7.86 8.13
C ASN A 133 -8.43 8.71 7.08
N CYS A 134 -8.48 8.29 5.81
CA CYS A 134 -7.84 9.04 4.71
C CYS A 134 -8.57 10.32 4.30
N LEU A 135 -9.69 10.67 4.93
CA LEU A 135 -10.41 11.92 4.68
C LEU A 135 -10.13 13.00 5.74
N TYR A 136 -9.33 12.70 6.77
CA TYR A 136 -9.04 13.60 7.88
C TYR A 136 -7.57 14.02 7.93
N PRO A 137 -7.26 15.29 8.24
CA PRO A 137 -8.19 16.44 8.31
C PRO A 137 -8.65 16.90 6.92
N THR A 138 -8.05 16.34 5.87
CA THR A 138 -8.38 16.53 4.45
C THR A 138 -8.12 15.20 3.72
N ASP A 139 -8.48 15.13 2.45
CA ASP A 139 -8.18 13.98 1.59
C ASP A 139 -6.67 13.76 1.48
N GLN A 140 -6.19 12.68 2.10
CA GLN A 140 -4.77 12.33 2.14
C GLN A 140 -4.24 11.95 0.75
N ASN A 141 -5.07 11.51 -0.19
CA ASN A 141 -4.61 11.23 -1.55
C ASN A 141 -4.21 12.51 -2.28
N VAL A 142 -4.95 13.60 -2.07
CA VAL A 142 -4.64 14.91 -2.66
C VAL A 142 -3.34 15.46 -2.08
N VAL A 143 -3.18 15.37 -0.75
CA VAL A 143 -1.93 15.76 -0.08
C VAL A 143 -0.75 14.97 -0.65
N THR A 144 -0.91 13.65 -0.77
CA THR A 144 0.12 12.74 -1.29
C THR A 144 0.49 13.06 -2.73
N MET A 145 -0.50 13.30 -3.60
CA MET A 145 -0.27 13.73 -4.98
C MET A 145 0.58 15.00 -5.03
N SER A 146 0.14 16.04 -4.30
CA SER A 146 0.83 17.34 -4.31
C SER A 146 2.24 17.30 -3.70
N THR A 147 2.45 16.43 -2.70
CA THR A 147 3.72 16.32 -1.98
C THR A 147 4.74 15.49 -2.76
N PHE A 148 4.32 14.36 -3.33
CA PHE A 148 5.24 13.45 -4.00
C PHE A 148 5.34 13.65 -5.50
N TYR A 149 4.34 14.23 -6.15
CA TYR A 149 4.33 14.42 -7.60
C TYR A 149 3.87 15.83 -7.99
N PRO A 150 4.61 16.88 -7.60
CA PRO A 150 4.23 18.26 -7.87
C PRO A 150 4.20 18.62 -9.37
N ALA A 151 4.89 17.84 -10.21
CA ALA A 151 4.95 18.03 -11.67
C ALA A 151 4.05 17.06 -12.46
N ALA A 152 3.22 16.25 -11.78
CA ALA A 152 2.36 15.27 -12.45
C ALA A 152 1.42 15.93 -13.46
N SER A 153 1.10 15.20 -14.53
CA SER A 153 0.22 15.71 -15.58
C SER A 153 -1.19 16.02 -15.06
N LYS A 154 -1.92 16.85 -15.81
CA LYS A 154 -3.35 17.15 -15.55
C LYS A 154 -4.25 15.91 -15.65
N GLY A 155 -3.78 14.82 -16.23
CA GLY A 155 -4.49 13.54 -16.32
C GLY A 155 -4.46 12.71 -15.03
N SER A 156 -3.77 13.22 -14.00
CA SER A 156 -3.65 12.58 -12.68
C SER A 156 -4.98 12.54 -11.92
N GLN A 157 -5.20 11.48 -11.15
CA GLN A 157 -6.47 11.24 -10.45
C GLN A 157 -6.24 10.73 -9.02
N THR A 158 -7.22 10.91 -8.15
CA THR A 158 -7.25 10.27 -6.84
C THR A 158 -8.53 9.45 -6.68
N TYR A 159 -8.46 8.37 -5.90
CA TYR A 159 -9.65 7.58 -5.56
C TYR A 159 -9.59 7.05 -4.13
N ILE A 160 -10.67 7.26 -3.38
CA ILE A 160 -10.86 6.70 -2.05
C ILE A 160 -11.83 5.53 -2.14
N ALA A 161 -11.34 4.33 -1.84
CA ALA A 161 -12.14 3.11 -1.79
C ALA A 161 -12.98 3.11 -0.51
N ALA A 162 -14.28 3.40 -0.65
CA ALA A 162 -15.21 3.50 0.47
C ALA A 162 -15.22 2.23 1.32
N GLY A 163 -15.21 2.41 2.65
CA GLY A 163 -15.23 1.33 3.64
C GLY A 163 -13.96 0.47 3.74
N ALA A 164 -13.04 0.54 2.77
CA ALA A 164 -11.86 -0.31 2.75
C ALA A 164 -10.79 0.13 3.75
N GLY A 165 -10.07 -0.84 4.30
CA GLY A 165 -8.77 -0.61 4.96
C GLY A 165 -7.64 -0.52 3.93
N HIS A 166 -6.40 -0.75 4.40
CA HIS A 166 -5.20 -0.67 3.56
C HIS A 166 -5.20 -1.67 2.39
N ALA A 167 -5.67 -2.90 2.62
CA ALA A 167 -5.71 -3.94 1.58
C ALA A 167 -6.95 -3.80 0.68
N ILE A 168 -7.03 -2.72 -0.10
CA ILE A 168 -8.21 -2.37 -0.92
C ILE A 168 -8.72 -3.53 -1.80
N ALA A 169 -7.81 -4.33 -2.37
CA ALA A 169 -8.15 -5.46 -3.23
C ALA A 169 -8.90 -6.59 -2.50
N ALA A 170 -8.76 -6.67 -1.17
CA ALA A 170 -9.40 -7.67 -0.33
C ALA A 170 -10.69 -7.17 0.36
N HIS A 171 -11.13 -5.95 0.04
CA HIS A 171 -12.39 -5.37 0.52
C HIS A 171 -13.47 -5.42 -0.57
N LYS A 172 -14.72 -5.21 -0.17
CA LYS A 172 -15.90 -5.20 -1.06
C LYS A 172 -15.83 -4.11 -2.13
N SER A 173 -15.12 -3.01 -1.87
CA SER A 173 -14.83 -1.95 -2.84
C SER A 173 -13.62 -2.24 -3.75
N GLY A 174 -13.03 -3.44 -3.66
CA GLY A 174 -11.94 -3.88 -4.52
C GLY A 174 -12.27 -3.80 -6.02
N PRO A 175 -13.40 -4.37 -6.50
CA PRO A 175 -13.80 -4.27 -7.90
C PRO A 175 -13.88 -2.82 -8.41
N ASP A 176 -14.51 -1.93 -7.65
CA ASP A 176 -14.60 -0.50 -7.98
C ASP A 176 -13.21 0.15 -8.01
N SER A 177 -12.33 -0.20 -7.07
CA SER A 177 -10.95 0.30 -7.04
C SER A 177 -10.19 -0.07 -8.30
N PHE A 178 -10.26 -1.34 -8.72
CA PHE A 178 -9.62 -1.79 -9.97
C PHE A 178 -10.26 -1.16 -11.21
N GLN A 179 -11.58 -0.99 -11.23
CA GLN A 179 -12.26 -0.29 -12.32
C GLN A 179 -11.75 1.15 -12.45
N LYS A 180 -11.56 1.86 -11.33
CA LYS A 180 -10.99 3.22 -11.32
C LYS A 180 -9.54 3.24 -11.79
N MET A 181 -8.74 2.24 -11.44
CA MET A 181 -7.36 2.11 -11.94
C MET A 181 -7.32 1.92 -13.45
N ILE A 182 -8.11 0.98 -13.97
CA ILE A 182 -8.18 0.71 -15.42
C ILE A 182 -8.74 1.92 -16.17
N GLN A 183 -9.75 2.60 -15.62
CA GLN A 183 -10.32 3.77 -16.27
C GLN A 183 -9.34 4.95 -16.31
N PHE A 184 -8.52 5.12 -15.27
CA PHE A 184 -7.45 6.12 -15.27
C PHE A 184 -6.46 5.89 -16.43
N LEU A 185 -6.02 4.64 -16.64
CA LEU A 185 -5.13 4.29 -17.75
C LEU A 185 -5.78 4.61 -19.09
N LYS A 186 -7.02 4.15 -19.29
CA LYS A 186 -7.79 4.41 -20.53
C LYS A 186 -7.97 5.90 -20.83
N THR A 187 -8.30 6.72 -19.82
CA THR A 187 -8.47 8.17 -19.99
C THR A 187 -7.16 8.88 -20.37
N ASN A 188 -6.02 8.27 -20.02
CA ASN A 188 -4.70 8.75 -20.41
C ASN A 188 -4.14 8.06 -21.68
N ASN A 189 -4.97 7.26 -22.38
CA ASN A 189 -4.62 6.52 -23.59
C ASN A 189 -3.50 5.47 -23.39
N LEU A 190 -3.51 4.80 -22.24
CA LEU A 190 -2.60 3.70 -21.87
C LEU A 190 -3.36 2.37 -21.71
#